data_AF-A0A0F7EHF3-F1
#
_entry.id   AF-A0A0F7EHF3-F1
#
_cell.length_a   1.000
_cell.length_b   1.000
_cell.length_c   1.000
_cell.angle_alpha   90.00
_cell.angle_beta   90.00
_cell.angle_gamma   90.00
#
_symmetry.space_group_name_H-M   'P 1'
#
loop_
_entity.id
_entity.type
_entity.pdbx_description
1 polymer ?
#
loop_
_entity_poly.entity_id
_entity_poly.type
_entity_poly.pdbx_seq_one_letter_code
_entity_poly.pdbx_strand_id
1 'polypeptide(L)'
;MNKIEINNSLATLKWETRKFGEDLFQSQKEDLVMYSKYSLRINETLTRLLLFSSLQKDGEEAIRESMEIAELQGKRVSSIFIETLEVVKKIKTYNLLNFFVALRLYERKRKKIRHKYNILYRELCQLQKRYGELNDTVKNKRDSFSKRVKEEIFSDNLYIEECKSSIDLREVSFGEQIRLWFTFYRMKKTDFLSLITVEKRKYFVDGEPNHTNMTIEKVPGEIDYEAFQQAVFVEKIEQDNDSYLFDQFMSEVMEYMDRNPGGMSNMFKELFENVPTYNVSTDEFGRLTEVRPTKPALKLVSNKREGEKS
;
A
#
# COMPACT_ATOMS: atom_id res chain seq x y z
N MET A 1 32.64 25.66 -7.93
CA MET A 1 31.81 26.82 -7.54
C MET A 1 32.58 27.75 -6.61
N ASN A 2 32.48 29.05 -6.87
CA ASN A 2 32.99 30.10 -5.98
C ASN A 2 32.01 30.38 -4.82
N LYS A 3 32.40 31.22 -3.85
CA LYS A 3 31.59 31.49 -2.65
C LYS A 3 30.24 32.17 -2.96
N ILE A 4 30.19 33.01 -4.00
CA ILE A 4 28.98 33.72 -4.42
C ILE A 4 27.99 32.72 -5.03
N GLU A 5 28.47 31.86 -5.93
CA GLU A 5 27.68 30.79 -6.53
C GLU A 5 27.09 29.85 -5.48
N ILE A 6 27.90 29.45 -4.48
CA ILE A 6 27.44 28.59 -3.38
C ILE A 6 26.34 29.26 -2.56
N ASN A 7 26.51 30.54 -2.20
CA ASN A 7 25.49 31.29 -1.47
C ASN A 7 24.19 31.44 -2.27
N ASN A 8 24.29 31.70 -3.57
CA ASN A 8 23.12 31.83 -4.43
C ASN A 8 22.37 30.50 -4.54
N SER A 9 23.08 29.39 -4.78
CA SER A 9 22.47 28.06 -4.81
C SER A 9 21.83 27.68 -3.48
N LEU A 10 22.49 27.98 -2.35
CA LEU A 10 21.93 27.74 -1.02
C LEU A 10 20.66 28.56 -0.78
N ALA A 11 20.66 29.85 -1.15
CA ALA A 11 19.50 30.72 -1.03
C ALA A 11 18.32 30.23 -1.88
N THR A 12 18.57 29.80 -3.11
CA THR A 12 17.55 29.21 -3.99
C THR A 12 16.96 27.94 -3.39
N LEU A 13 17.81 27.00 -2.96
CA LEU A 13 17.34 25.75 -2.34
C LEU A 13 16.51 26.03 -1.09
N LYS A 14 16.97 26.95 -0.23
CA LYS A 14 16.22 27.36 0.97
C LYS A 14 14.85 27.92 0.66
N TRP A 15 14.77 28.79 -0.35
CA TRP A 15 13.51 29.35 -0.79
C TRP A 15 12.57 28.25 -1.30
N GLU A 16 13.06 27.33 -2.14
CA GLU A 16 12.27 26.21 -2.65
C GLU A 16 11.78 25.28 -1.52
N THR A 17 12.65 24.94 -0.57
CA THR A 17 12.31 24.10 0.59
C THR A 17 11.24 24.73 1.47
N ARG A 18 11.35 26.04 1.77
CA ARG A 18 10.35 26.75 2.57
C ARG A 18 9.02 26.84 1.86
N LYS A 19 9.03 27.24 0.58
CA LYS A 19 7.83 27.31 -0.24
C LYS A 19 7.12 25.95 -0.30
N PHE A 20 7.89 24.88 -0.53
CA PHE A 20 7.34 23.53 -0.52
C PHE A 20 6.67 23.19 0.81
N GLY A 21 7.34 23.49 1.92
CA GLY A 21 6.79 23.26 3.26
C GLY A 21 5.48 24.01 3.50
N GLU A 22 5.42 25.29 3.14
CA GLU A 22 4.21 26.13 3.24
C GLU A 22 3.05 25.56 2.41
N ASP A 23 3.30 25.21 1.15
CA ASP A 23 2.31 24.63 0.24
C ASP A 23 1.81 23.26 0.76
N LEU A 24 2.72 22.47 1.33
CA LEU A 24 2.40 21.19 1.94
C LEU A 24 1.46 21.37 3.14
N PHE A 25 1.84 22.20 4.12
CA PHE A 25 1.05 22.41 5.34
C PHE A 25 -0.37 22.88 5.03
N GLN A 26 -0.54 23.75 4.04
CA GLN A 26 -1.85 24.30 3.68
C GLN A 26 -2.79 23.25 3.08
N SER A 27 -2.28 22.34 2.25
CA SER A 27 -3.12 21.34 1.57
C SER A 27 -3.24 20.02 2.31
N GLN A 28 -2.34 19.74 3.26
CA GLN A 28 -2.18 18.40 3.80
C GLN A 28 -3.28 17.99 4.78
N LYS A 29 -3.71 18.93 5.63
CA LYS A 29 -4.67 18.65 6.69
C LYS A 29 -5.99 18.11 6.15
N GLU A 30 -6.50 18.73 5.08
CA GLU A 30 -7.77 18.32 4.46
C GLU A 30 -7.67 16.94 3.82
N ASP A 31 -6.60 16.69 3.08
CA ASP A 31 -6.36 15.40 2.42
C ASP A 31 -6.21 14.27 3.43
N LEU A 32 -5.49 14.47 4.54
CA LEU A 32 -5.35 13.47 5.62
C LEU A 32 -6.69 13.11 6.27
N VAL A 33 -7.51 14.14 6.55
CA VAL A 33 -8.86 13.95 7.08
C VAL A 33 -9.72 13.16 6.10
N MET A 34 -9.67 13.52 4.81
CA MET A 34 -10.45 12.83 3.77
C MET A 34 -9.97 11.39 3.56
N TYR A 35 -8.66 11.14 3.57
CA TYR A 35 -8.07 9.80 3.46
C TYR A 35 -8.55 8.87 4.59
N SER A 36 -8.53 9.39 5.82
CA SER A 36 -9.00 8.67 7.01
C SER A 36 -10.51 8.42 6.94
N LYS A 37 -11.28 9.43 6.53
CA LYS A 37 -12.73 9.33 6.34
C LYS A 37 -13.11 8.28 5.30
N TYR A 38 -12.37 8.19 4.19
CA TYR A 38 -12.61 7.17 3.16
C TYR A 38 -12.35 5.76 3.70
N SER A 39 -11.30 5.57 4.48
CA SER A 39 -11.01 4.29 5.13
C SER A 39 -12.12 3.90 6.11
N LEU A 40 -12.58 4.86 6.91
CA LEU A 40 -13.71 4.67 7.82
C LEU A 40 -14.99 4.28 7.07
N ARG A 41 -15.29 4.92 5.93
CA ARG A 41 -16.47 4.59 5.12
C ARG A 41 -16.44 3.15 4.59
N ILE A 42 -15.26 2.64 4.20
CA ILE A 42 -15.11 1.25 3.78
C ILE A 42 -15.42 0.32 4.97
N ASN A 43 -14.78 0.54 6.11
CA ASN A 43 -15.02 -0.22 7.34
C ASN A 43 -16.50 -0.23 7.75
N GLU A 44 -17.14 0.94 7.75
CA GLU A 44 -18.56 1.09 8.11
C GLU A 44 -19.46 0.21 7.25
N THR A 45 -19.16 0.02 5.97
CA THR A 45 -20.01 -0.82 5.11
C THR A 45 -19.94 -2.30 5.45
N LEU A 46 -18.76 -2.83 5.78
CA LEU A 46 -18.67 -4.22 6.24
C LEU A 46 -19.29 -4.38 7.63
N THR A 47 -19.02 -3.47 8.57
CA THR A 47 -19.60 -3.52 9.91
C THR A 47 -21.13 -3.49 9.87
N ARG A 48 -21.71 -2.61 9.04
CA ARG A 48 -23.18 -2.55 8.85
C ARG A 48 -23.73 -3.83 8.25
N LEU A 49 -23.02 -4.44 7.29
CA LEU A 49 -23.42 -5.71 6.72
C LEU A 49 -23.45 -6.82 7.79
N LEU A 50 -22.38 -6.96 8.57
CA LEU A 50 -22.30 -7.99 9.60
C LEU A 50 -23.38 -7.79 10.67
N LEU A 51 -23.57 -6.56 11.15
CA LEU A 51 -24.63 -6.22 12.10
C LEU A 51 -26.02 -6.48 11.55
N PHE A 52 -26.25 -6.15 10.27
CA PHE A 52 -27.54 -6.41 9.62
C PHE A 52 -27.83 -7.92 9.60
N SER A 53 -26.85 -8.73 9.20
CA SER A 53 -26.99 -10.19 9.17
C SER A 53 -27.20 -10.79 10.56
N SER A 54 -26.46 -10.32 11.58
CA SER A 54 -26.68 -10.74 12.98
C SER A 54 -28.05 -10.34 13.49
N LEU A 55 -28.54 -9.12 13.19
CA LEU A 55 -29.87 -8.68 13.59
C LEU A 55 -30.98 -9.54 12.97
N GLN A 56 -30.83 -9.94 11.70
CA GLN A 56 -31.80 -10.80 11.03
C GLN A 56 -31.77 -12.24 11.54
N LYS A 57 -30.60 -12.74 11.96
CA LYS A 57 -30.42 -14.13 12.39
C LYS A 57 -30.72 -14.34 13.88
N ASP A 58 -30.14 -13.49 14.71
CA ASP A 58 -30.05 -13.69 16.16
C ASP A 58 -30.95 -12.70 16.94
N GLY A 59 -31.41 -11.63 16.29
CA GLY A 59 -32.25 -10.60 16.91
C GLY A 59 -31.46 -9.55 17.71
N GLU A 60 -32.13 -8.47 18.10
CA GLU A 60 -31.49 -7.36 18.82
C GLU A 60 -31.00 -7.77 20.22
N GLU A 61 -31.78 -8.59 20.93
CA GLU A 61 -31.49 -8.98 22.31
C GLU A 61 -30.18 -9.78 22.41
N ALA A 62 -29.96 -10.74 21.51
CA ALA A 62 -28.75 -11.55 21.48
C ALA A 62 -27.49 -10.70 21.21
N ILE A 63 -27.61 -9.64 20.41
CA ILE A 63 -26.50 -8.70 20.16
C ILE A 63 -26.21 -7.89 21.43
N ARG A 64 -27.24 -7.43 22.14
CA ARG A 64 -27.07 -6.69 23.41
C ARG A 64 -26.45 -7.57 24.49
N GLU A 65 -26.92 -8.79 24.66
CA GLU A 65 -26.32 -9.77 25.59
C GLU A 65 -24.84 -10.00 25.27
N SER A 66 -24.50 -10.14 23.98
CA SER A 66 -23.10 -10.30 23.55
C SER A 66 -22.25 -9.06 23.86
N MET A 67 -22.83 -7.86 23.78
CA MET A 67 -22.15 -6.60 24.16
C MET A 67 -21.90 -6.56 25.67
N GLU A 68 -22.89 -6.89 26.48
CA GLU A 68 -22.76 -6.94 27.94
C GLU A 68 -21.69 -7.95 28.38
N ILE A 69 -21.68 -9.15 27.79
CA ILE A 69 -20.65 -10.17 28.03
C ILE A 69 -19.25 -9.63 27.67
N ALA A 70 -19.11 -8.92 26.55
CA ALA A 70 -17.84 -8.33 26.15
C ALA A 70 -17.36 -7.27 27.17
N GLU A 71 -18.25 -6.41 27.65
CA GLU A 71 -17.94 -5.40 28.68
C GLU A 71 -17.55 -6.04 30.01
N LEU A 72 -18.25 -7.10 30.43
CA LEU A 72 -17.90 -7.90 31.61
C LEU A 72 -16.53 -8.57 31.49
N GLN A 73 -16.09 -8.89 30.26
CA GLN A 73 -14.74 -9.38 29.95
C GLN A 73 -13.69 -8.27 29.85
N GLY A 74 -14.04 -7.02 30.18
CA GLY A 74 -13.15 -5.87 30.11
C GLY A 74 -12.92 -5.35 28.68
N LYS A 75 -13.68 -5.82 27.69
CA LYS A 75 -13.62 -5.30 26.32
C LYS A 75 -14.56 -4.10 26.22
N ARG A 76 -14.01 -2.92 25.90
CA ARG A 76 -14.81 -1.71 25.71
C ARG A 76 -15.59 -1.81 24.41
N VAL A 77 -16.92 -1.78 24.49
CA VAL A 77 -17.76 -1.61 23.31
C VAL A 77 -17.66 -0.16 22.86
N SER A 78 -17.33 0.05 21.58
CA SER A 78 -17.16 1.40 21.03
C SER A 78 -18.51 2.09 20.86
N SER A 79 -18.60 3.39 21.17
CA SER A 79 -19.80 4.20 20.89
C SER A 79 -20.17 4.16 19.40
N ILE A 80 -19.16 4.08 18.52
CA ILE A 80 -19.35 3.94 17.06
C ILE A 80 -20.14 2.67 16.72
N PHE A 81 -19.93 1.58 17.48
CA PHE A 81 -20.65 0.33 17.28
C PHE A 81 -22.13 0.49 17.64
N ILE A 82 -22.42 1.12 18.78
CA ILE A 82 -23.80 1.40 19.24
C ILE A 82 -24.53 2.29 18.24
N GLU A 83 -23.89 3.39 17.82
CA GLU A 83 -24.43 4.29 16.79
C GLU A 83 -24.70 3.56 15.47
N THR A 84 -23.81 2.64 15.08
CA THR A 84 -24.00 1.84 13.86
C THR A 84 -25.18 0.89 14.01
N LEU A 85 -25.35 0.23 15.16
CA LEU A 85 -26.48 -0.66 15.43
C LEU A 85 -27.82 0.09 15.28
N GLU A 86 -27.93 1.29 15.86
CA GLU A 86 -29.13 2.13 15.77
C GLU A 86 -29.45 2.57 14.34
N VAL A 87 -28.44 2.77 13.50
CA VAL A 87 -28.64 3.01 12.07
C VAL A 87 -29.13 1.75 11.37
N VAL A 88 -28.50 0.60 11.61
CA VAL A 88 -28.80 -0.67 10.94
C VAL A 88 -30.21 -1.16 11.27
N LYS A 89 -30.69 -0.97 12.50
CA LYS A 89 -32.07 -1.31 12.93
C LYS A 89 -33.16 -0.71 12.05
N LYS A 90 -32.88 0.44 11.42
CA LYS A 90 -33.84 1.16 10.56
C LYS A 90 -33.79 0.69 9.10
N ILE A 91 -32.83 -0.15 8.74
CA ILE A 91 -32.63 -0.65 7.39
C ILE A 91 -33.52 -1.88 7.18
N LYS A 92 -34.35 -1.86 6.13
CA LYS A 92 -35.19 -3.02 5.77
C LYS A 92 -34.44 -4.09 4.98
N THR A 93 -33.54 -3.66 4.10
CA THR A 93 -32.77 -4.53 3.20
C THR A 93 -31.37 -3.97 3.04
N TYR A 94 -30.35 -4.83 3.12
CA TYR A 94 -28.96 -4.44 2.92
C TYR A 94 -28.34 -5.23 1.77
N ASN A 95 -27.69 -4.53 0.83
CA ASN A 95 -27.02 -5.19 -0.29
C ASN A 95 -25.64 -5.69 0.18
N LEU A 96 -25.40 -7.01 0.05
CA LEU A 96 -24.14 -7.66 0.43
C LEU A 96 -22.92 -7.08 -0.30
N LEU A 97 -23.12 -6.55 -1.52
CA LEU A 97 -22.05 -5.97 -2.35
C LEU A 97 -21.66 -4.55 -1.93
N ASN A 98 -22.39 -3.91 -1.01
CA ASN A 98 -22.10 -2.53 -0.57
C ASN A 98 -20.66 -2.36 -0.10
N PHE A 99 -20.08 -3.40 0.53
CA PHE A 99 -18.67 -3.40 0.92
C PHE A 99 -17.74 -3.24 -0.28
N PHE A 100 -17.89 -4.06 -1.33
CA PHE A 100 -17.06 -3.97 -2.53
C PHE A 100 -17.30 -2.69 -3.32
N VAL A 101 -18.54 -2.18 -3.34
CA VAL A 101 -18.87 -0.88 -3.95
C VAL A 101 -18.14 0.25 -3.21
N ALA A 102 -18.18 0.25 -1.89
CA ALA A 102 -17.47 1.21 -1.06
C ALA A 102 -15.95 1.09 -1.26
N LEU A 103 -15.42 -0.13 -1.23
CA LEU A 103 -14.00 -0.41 -1.48
C LEU A 103 -13.56 0.19 -2.81
N ARG A 104 -14.27 -0.10 -3.92
CA ARG A 104 -14.00 0.47 -5.25
C ARG A 104 -14.00 2.00 -5.24
N LEU A 105 -15.06 2.60 -4.71
CA LEU A 105 -15.24 4.06 -4.74
C LEU A 105 -14.20 4.80 -3.90
N TYR A 106 -13.99 4.33 -2.68
CA TYR A 106 -13.17 5.02 -1.70
C TYR A 106 -11.69 4.68 -1.84
N GLU A 107 -11.31 3.48 -2.29
CA GLU A 107 -9.91 3.21 -2.65
C GLU A 107 -9.44 4.08 -3.81
N ARG A 108 -10.26 4.30 -4.85
CA ARG A 108 -9.89 5.23 -5.92
C ARG A 108 -9.62 6.64 -5.41
N LYS A 109 -10.41 7.11 -4.44
CA LYS A 109 -10.20 8.42 -3.83
C LYS A 109 -8.94 8.43 -2.95
N ARG A 110 -8.70 7.37 -2.18
CA ARG A 110 -7.46 7.20 -1.41
C ARG A 110 -6.23 7.13 -2.31
N LYS A 111 -6.28 6.39 -3.41
CA LYS A 111 -5.21 6.27 -4.41
C LYS A 111 -4.85 7.61 -5.05
N LYS A 112 -5.84 8.47 -5.35
CA LYS A 112 -5.57 9.85 -5.82
C LYS A 112 -4.78 10.66 -4.81
N ILE A 113 -5.17 10.58 -3.53
CA ILE A 113 -4.45 11.24 -2.44
C ILE A 113 -3.03 10.65 -2.32
N ARG A 114 -2.87 9.32 -2.24
CA ARG A 114 -1.54 8.66 -2.23
C ARG A 114 -0.68 9.10 -3.40
N HIS A 115 -1.23 9.14 -4.61
CA HIS A 115 -0.48 9.54 -5.79
C HIS A 115 0.06 10.97 -5.68
N LYS A 116 -0.76 11.92 -5.20
CA LYS A 116 -0.34 13.29 -4.92
C LYS A 116 0.87 13.31 -3.97
N TYR A 117 0.79 12.59 -2.83
CA TYR A 117 1.89 12.57 -1.86
C TYR A 117 3.12 11.80 -2.32
N ASN A 118 2.97 10.77 -3.14
CA ASN A 118 4.10 10.09 -3.76
C ASN A 118 4.87 11.00 -4.72
N ILE A 119 4.19 11.90 -5.44
CA ILE A 119 4.84 12.93 -6.25
C ILE A 119 5.62 13.89 -5.34
N LEU A 120 4.96 14.42 -4.29
CA LEU A 120 5.58 15.32 -3.32
C LEU A 120 6.80 14.70 -2.63
N TYR A 121 6.72 13.41 -2.26
CA TYR A 121 7.84 12.67 -1.69
C TYR A 121 9.04 12.61 -2.65
N ARG A 122 8.79 12.38 -3.94
CA ARG A 122 9.85 12.38 -4.96
C ARG A 122 10.48 13.76 -5.14
N GLU A 123 9.68 14.82 -5.10
CA GLU A 123 10.18 16.21 -5.16
C GLU A 123 11.07 16.52 -3.94
N LEU A 124 10.69 16.11 -2.73
CA LEU A 124 11.53 16.22 -1.53
C LEU A 124 12.85 15.45 -1.67
N CYS A 125 12.82 14.24 -2.24
CA CYS A 125 14.03 13.47 -2.51
C CYS A 125 14.94 14.19 -3.53
N GLN A 126 14.37 14.85 -4.53
CA GLN A 126 15.14 15.64 -5.50
C GLN A 126 15.77 16.88 -4.86
N LEU A 127 15.04 17.58 -3.98
CA LEU A 127 15.58 18.70 -3.20
C LEU A 127 16.75 18.25 -2.32
N GLN A 128 16.58 17.16 -1.56
CA GLN A 128 17.63 16.60 -0.72
C GLN A 128 18.85 16.18 -1.55
N LYS A 129 18.63 15.62 -2.74
CA LYS A 129 19.72 15.28 -3.66
C LYS A 129 20.53 16.53 -4.04
N ARG A 130 19.86 17.63 -4.41
CA ARG A 130 20.51 18.92 -4.77
C ARG A 130 21.26 19.54 -3.58
N TYR A 131 20.72 19.44 -2.36
CA TYR A 131 21.45 19.81 -1.15
C TYR A 131 22.72 18.98 -0.96
N GLY A 132 22.65 17.67 -1.22
CA GLY A 132 23.81 16.80 -1.17
C GLY A 132 24.86 17.14 -2.24
N GLU A 133 24.44 17.45 -3.46
CA GLU A 133 25.35 17.95 -4.52
C GLU A 133 26.05 19.25 -4.10
N LEU A 134 25.31 20.19 -3.49
CA LEU A 134 25.89 21.42 -2.95
C LEU A 134 26.88 21.14 -1.81
N ASN A 135 26.55 20.21 -0.91
CA ASN A 135 27.42 19.79 0.19
C ASN A 135 28.74 19.20 -0.34
N ASP A 136 28.69 18.41 -1.42
CA ASP A 136 29.88 17.83 -2.05
C ASP A 136 30.85 18.91 -2.55
N THR A 137 30.36 20.08 -2.97
CA THR A 137 31.21 21.23 -3.40
C THR A 137 31.99 21.91 -2.26
N VAL A 138 31.57 21.70 -1.02
CA VAL A 138 32.19 22.28 0.20
C VAL A 138 32.75 21.21 1.16
N LYS A 139 32.57 19.91 0.85
CA LYS A 139 32.89 18.79 1.75
C LYS A 139 34.35 18.78 2.23
N ASN A 140 35.30 19.08 1.37
CA ASN A 140 36.74 19.03 1.68
C ASN A 140 37.34 20.36 2.17
N LYS A 141 36.52 21.42 2.28
CA LYS A 141 36.98 22.75 2.70
C LYS A 141 36.85 22.88 4.22
N ARG A 142 37.92 23.31 4.89
CA ARG A 142 37.99 23.51 6.35
C ARG A 142 37.81 24.98 6.77
N ASP A 143 37.32 25.84 5.87
CA ASP A 143 37.10 27.25 6.20
C ASP A 143 35.76 27.48 6.91
N SER A 144 35.66 28.61 7.63
CA SER A 144 34.46 28.99 8.39
C SER A 144 33.21 29.10 7.50
N PHE A 145 33.40 29.55 6.26
CA PHE A 145 32.34 29.63 5.26
C PHE A 145 31.73 28.25 4.96
N SER A 146 32.57 27.25 4.69
CA SER A 146 32.12 25.90 4.36
C SER A 146 31.48 25.21 5.56
N LYS A 147 31.96 25.49 6.78
CA LYS A 147 31.32 25.00 8.01
C LYS A 147 29.89 25.55 8.15
N ARG A 148 29.69 26.86 7.99
CA ARG A 148 28.36 27.49 8.01
C ARG A 148 27.43 26.88 6.95
N VAL A 149 27.90 26.73 5.71
CA VAL A 149 27.09 26.13 4.63
C VAL A 149 26.67 24.70 4.99
N LYS A 150 27.56 23.87 5.54
CA LYS A 150 27.23 22.51 5.97
C LYS A 150 26.17 22.48 7.08
N GLU A 151 26.28 23.37 8.06
CA GLU A 151 25.30 23.49 9.16
C GLU A 151 23.93 23.90 8.62
N GLU A 152 23.89 24.86 7.69
CA GLU A 152 22.65 25.28 7.03
C GLU A 152 22.01 24.12 6.23
N ILE A 153 22.79 23.42 5.40
CA ILE A 153 22.32 22.25 4.64
C ILE A 153 21.79 21.15 5.57
N PHE A 154 22.47 20.90 6.69
CA PHE A 154 22.04 19.91 7.67
C PHE A 154 20.67 20.27 8.25
N SER A 155 20.48 21.54 8.65
CA SER A 155 19.19 22.02 9.16
C SER A 155 18.07 21.91 8.13
N ASP A 156 18.33 22.25 6.86
CA ASP A 156 17.32 22.17 5.81
C ASP A 156 16.96 20.72 5.47
N ASN A 157 17.94 19.80 5.53
CA ASN A 157 17.70 18.37 5.35
C ASN A 157 16.86 17.78 6.49
N LEU A 158 17.07 18.20 7.74
CA LEU A 158 16.20 17.80 8.85
C LEU A 158 14.74 18.22 8.60
N TYR A 159 14.53 19.46 8.16
CA TYR A 159 13.20 19.93 7.80
C TYR A 159 12.56 19.15 6.64
N ILE A 160 13.36 18.76 5.64
CA ILE A 160 12.90 17.88 4.56
C ILE A 160 12.46 16.52 5.11
N GLU A 161 13.21 15.92 6.04
CA GLU A 161 12.83 14.64 6.66
C GLU A 161 11.55 14.76 7.50
N GLU A 162 11.36 15.87 8.20
CA GLU A 162 10.09 16.17 8.88
C GLU A 162 8.93 16.26 7.89
N CYS A 163 9.12 16.93 6.74
CA CYS A 163 8.13 17.01 5.68
C CYS A 163 7.81 15.63 5.09
N LYS A 164 8.82 14.78 4.86
CA LYS A 164 8.62 13.40 4.37
C LYS A 164 7.83 12.56 5.38
N SER A 165 8.15 12.70 6.66
CA SER A 165 7.48 11.97 7.73
C SER A 165 6.02 12.42 7.88
N SER A 166 5.71 13.70 7.66
CA SER A 166 4.34 14.19 7.74
C SER A 166 3.45 13.70 6.59
N ILE A 167 4.03 13.42 5.42
CA ILE A 167 3.30 12.92 4.24
C ILE A 167 3.20 11.41 4.16
N ASP A 168 3.76 10.69 5.13
CA ASP A 168 3.66 9.23 5.17
C ASP A 168 2.22 8.81 5.49
N LEU A 169 1.52 8.40 4.44
CA LEU A 169 0.14 7.92 4.54
C LEU A 169 0.18 6.45 4.90
N ARG A 170 0.01 6.13 6.19
CA ARG A 170 -0.11 4.74 6.64
C ARG A 170 -1.11 3.98 5.78
N GLU A 171 -0.63 2.90 5.17
CA GLU A 171 -1.45 2.04 4.35
C GLU A 171 -2.46 1.30 5.24
N VAL A 172 -3.68 1.16 4.74
CA VAL A 172 -4.71 0.36 5.40
C VAL A 172 -5.16 -0.63 4.36
N SER A 173 -4.73 -1.88 4.51
CA SER A 173 -5.21 -3.00 3.73
C SER A 173 -6.59 -3.43 4.22
N PHE A 174 -7.45 -3.80 3.27
CA PHE A 174 -8.75 -4.39 3.52
C PHE A 174 -8.80 -5.88 3.18
N GLY A 175 -7.66 -6.55 2.98
CA GLY A 175 -7.63 -7.97 2.62
C GLY A 175 -8.27 -8.88 3.67
N GLU A 176 -8.06 -8.64 4.96
CA GLU A 176 -8.79 -9.35 6.04
C GLU A 176 -10.31 -9.16 5.96
N GLN A 177 -10.77 -7.97 5.57
CA GLN A 177 -12.19 -7.67 5.45
C GLN A 177 -12.82 -8.37 4.24
N ILE A 178 -12.06 -8.46 3.14
CA ILE A 178 -12.42 -9.27 1.99
C ILE A 178 -12.52 -10.74 2.40
N ARG A 179 -11.51 -11.29 3.09
CA ARG A 179 -11.52 -12.66 3.64
C ARG A 179 -12.76 -12.91 4.50
N LEU A 180 -13.01 -12.02 5.45
CA LEU A 180 -14.15 -12.11 6.37
C LEU A 180 -15.49 -12.09 5.62
N TRP A 181 -15.62 -11.28 4.58
CA TRP A 181 -16.84 -11.26 3.76
C TRP A 181 -17.08 -12.63 3.10
N PHE A 182 -16.05 -13.26 2.55
CA PHE A 182 -16.16 -14.58 1.90
C PHE A 182 -16.32 -15.75 2.88
N THR A 183 -16.12 -15.54 4.19
CA THR A 183 -16.49 -16.53 5.23
C THR A 183 -18.00 -16.75 5.30
N PHE A 184 -18.79 -15.73 4.98
CA PHE A 184 -20.25 -15.77 5.10
C PHE A 184 -20.98 -15.81 3.76
N TYR A 185 -20.34 -15.32 2.69
CA TYR A 185 -21.00 -15.10 1.41
C TYR A 185 -20.20 -15.67 0.23
N ARG A 186 -20.93 -15.93 -0.86
CA ARG A 186 -20.38 -16.21 -2.20
C ARG A 186 -20.81 -15.10 -3.14
N MET A 187 -19.97 -14.77 -4.12
CA MET A 187 -20.24 -13.72 -5.09
C MET A 187 -20.61 -14.33 -6.44
N LYS A 188 -21.66 -13.86 -7.09
CA LYS A 188 -21.96 -14.30 -8.46
C LYS A 188 -20.95 -13.70 -9.42
N LYS A 189 -20.60 -14.44 -10.47
CA LYS A 189 -19.73 -13.97 -11.56
C LYS A 189 -20.17 -12.62 -12.13
N THR A 190 -21.47 -12.45 -12.36
CA THR A 190 -22.03 -11.20 -12.90
C THR A 190 -21.81 -10.02 -11.97
N ASP A 191 -21.95 -10.25 -10.66
CA ASP A 191 -21.75 -9.22 -9.64
C ASP A 191 -20.26 -8.85 -9.55
N PHE A 192 -19.38 -9.84 -9.54
CA PHE A 192 -17.93 -9.64 -9.56
C PHE A 192 -17.49 -8.81 -10.78
N LEU A 193 -17.89 -9.21 -11.98
CA LEU A 193 -17.54 -8.50 -13.22
C LEU A 193 -18.10 -7.08 -13.27
N SER A 194 -19.19 -6.79 -12.55
CA SER A 194 -19.74 -5.44 -12.41
C SER A 194 -18.91 -4.54 -11.47
N LEU A 195 -18.21 -5.16 -10.51
CA LEU A 195 -17.43 -4.47 -9.48
C LEU A 195 -16.03 -4.07 -9.96
N ILE A 196 -15.48 -4.81 -10.92
CA ILE A 196 -14.15 -4.53 -11.48
C ILE A 196 -14.22 -3.71 -12.78
N THR A 197 -13.06 -3.21 -13.19
CA THR A 197 -12.87 -2.69 -14.54
C THR A 197 -11.96 -3.65 -15.27
N VAL A 198 -12.43 -4.24 -16.36
CA VAL A 198 -11.68 -5.24 -17.14
C VAL A 198 -10.80 -4.59 -18.21
N GLU A 199 -9.64 -5.17 -18.46
CA GLU A 199 -8.74 -4.72 -19.53
C GLU A 199 -9.35 -5.00 -20.92
N LYS A 200 -9.39 -3.98 -21.77
CA LYS A 200 -9.95 -4.06 -23.14
C LYS A 200 -8.90 -3.82 -24.22
N ARG A 201 -7.69 -3.38 -23.86
CA ARG A 201 -6.58 -3.21 -24.79
C ARG A 201 -6.18 -4.57 -25.37
N LYS A 202 -5.64 -4.60 -26.59
CA LYS A 202 -5.16 -5.87 -27.20
C LYS A 202 -3.96 -6.47 -26.45
N TYR A 203 -3.18 -5.62 -25.79
CA TYR A 203 -1.98 -5.99 -25.05
C TYR A 203 -1.96 -5.26 -23.70
N PHE A 204 -1.39 -5.90 -22.69
CA PHE A 204 -1.07 -5.29 -21.40
C PHE A 204 0.12 -4.33 -21.52
N VAL A 205 0.41 -3.55 -20.47
CA VAL A 205 1.52 -2.57 -20.47
C VAL A 205 2.90 -3.21 -20.59
N ASP A 206 3.04 -4.48 -20.19
CA ASP A 206 4.24 -5.29 -20.35
C ASP A 206 4.41 -5.87 -21.77
N GLY A 207 3.42 -5.70 -22.65
CA GLY A 207 3.42 -6.20 -24.03
C GLY A 207 2.79 -7.58 -24.20
N GLU A 208 2.34 -8.24 -23.14
CA GLU A 208 1.68 -9.54 -23.22
C GLU A 208 0.29 -9.42 -23.87
N PRO A 209 -0.17 -10.42 -24.65
CA PRO A 209 -1.51 -10.44 -25.20
C PRO A 209 -2.57 -10.39 -24.09
N ASN A 210 -3.61 -9.58 -24.32
CA ASN A 210 -4.75 -9.54 -23.44
C ASN A 210 -5.48 -10.89 -23.48
N HIS A 211 -5.44 -11.60 -22.35
CA HIS A 211 -6.11 -12.87 -22.12
C HIS A 211 -7.34 -12.72 -21.19
N THR A 212 -7.79 -11.49 -20.91
CA THR A 212 -8.92 -11.19 -20.02
C THR A 212 -10.20 -11.93 -20.41
N ASN A 213 -10.50 -12.10 -21.70
CA ASN A 213 -11.67 -12.89 -22.11
C ASN A 213 -11.54 -14.38 -21.74
N MET A 214 -10.35 -14.96 -21.90
CA MET A 214 -10.07 -16.34 -21.48
C MET A 214 -10.14 -16.46 -19.95
N THR A 215 -9.63 -15.47 -19.22
CA THR A 215 -9.76 -15.41 -17.76
C THR A 215 -11.22 -15.33 -17.34
N ILE A 216 -12.02 -14.46 -17.95
CA ILE A 216 -13.45 -14.33 -17.70
C ILE A 216 -14.15 -15.66 -17.91
N GLU A 217 -13.85 -16.40 -18.97
CA GLU A 217 -14.44 -17.73 -19.23
C GLU A 217 -14.15 -18.72 -18.09
N LYS A 218 -12.92 -18.71 -17.56
CA LYS A 218 -12.49 -19.57 -16.45
C LYS A 218 -13.10 -19.19 -15.09
N VAL A 219 -13.57 -17.96 -14.91
CA VAL A 219 -14.22 -17.55 -13.65
C VAL A 219 -15.52 -18.36 -13.43
N PRO A 220 -15.66 -19.05 -12.28
CA PRO A 220 -16.84 -19.86 -11.99
C PRO A 220 -18.11 -19.00 -11.83
N GLY A 221 -19.29 -19.60 -11.99
CA GLY A 221 -20.58 -18.91 -11.85
C GLY A 221 -20.83 -18.34 -10.45
N GLU A 222 -20.38 -19.07 -9.43
CA GLU A 222 -20.27 -18.62 -8.05
C GLU A 222 -18.80 -18.60 -7.63
N ILE A 223 -18.39 -17.51 -7.00
CA ILE A 223 -17.01 -17.21 -6.65
C ILE A 223 -16.90 -17.27 -5.13
N ASP A 224 -16.02 -18.15 -4.66
CA ASP A 224 -15.51 -18.18 -3.29
C ASP A 224 -14.22 -17.36 -3.16
N TYR A 225 -13.63 -17.35 -1.96
CA TYR A 225 -12.41 -16.57 -1.72
C TYR A 225 -11.24 -17.03 -2.59
N GLU A 226 -11.07 -18.34 -2.79
CA GLU A 226 -9.96 -18.90 -3.58
C GLU A 226 -10.11 -18.51 -5.06
N ALA A 227 -11.30 -18.70 -5.64
CA ALA A 227 -11.59 -18.28 -7.01
C ALA A 227 -11.47 -16.76 -7.18
N PHE A 228 -11.86 -15.98 -6.15
CA PHE A 228 -11.69 -14.52 -6.15
C PHE A 228 -10.22 -14.12 -6.16
N GLN A 229 -9.41 -14.70 -5.27
CA GLN A 229 -7.98 -14.45 -5.19
C GLN A 229 -7.28 -14.87 -6.49
N GLN A 230 -7.61 -16.04 -7.04
CA GLN A 230 -7.06 -16.49 -8.31
C GLN A 230 -7.36 -15.48 -9.42
N ALA A 231 -8.62 -15.05 -9.57
CA ALA A 231 -9.01 -14.12 -10.62
C ALA A 231 -8.37 -12.73 -10.48
N VAL A 232 -8.32 -12.20 -9.26
CA VAL A 232 -7.84 -10.84 -8.98
C VAL A 232 -6.33 -10.77 -8.92
N PHE A 233 -5.68 -11.67 -8.18
CA PHE A 233 -4.26 -11.56 -7.86
C PHE A 233 -3.37 -12.35 -8.83
N VAL A 234 -3.75 -13.57 -9.18
CA VAL A 234 -2.92 -14.44 -10.03
C VAL A 234 -3.16 -14.14 -11.51
N GLU A 235 -4.43 -14.17 -11.93
CA GLU A 235 -4.81 -13.91 -13.32
C GLU A 235 -4.93 -12.42 -13.64
N LYS A 236 -4.85 -11.55 -12.62
CA LYS A 236 -4.86 -10.09 -12.73
C LYS A 236 -5.90 -9.58 -13.73
N ILE A 237 -7.16 -9.96 -13.50
CA ILE A 237 -8.29 -9.65 -14.40
C ILE A 237 -8.63 -8.14 -14.45
N GLU A 238 -8.25 -7.38 -13.42
CA GLU A 238 -8.47 -5.94 -13.36
C GLU A 238 -7.54 -5.19 -14.31
N GLN A 239 -8.05 -4.10 -14.88
CA GLN A 239 -7.27 -3.16 -15.69
C GLN A 239 -6.16 -2.50 -14.85
N ASP A 240 -4.95 -2.35 -15.43
CA ASP A 240 -3.77 -1.77 -14.76
C ASP A 240 -4.01 -0.43 -14.06
N ASN A 241 -4.82 0.44 -14.67
CA ASN A 241 -5.07 1.78 -14.16
C ASN A 241 -6.14 1.81 -13.06
N ASP A 242 -6.81 0.67 -12.82
CA ASP A 242 -8.00 0.57 -11.96
C ASP A 242 -8.09 -0.81 -11.28
N SER A 243 -6.98 -1.17 -10.64
CA SER A 243 -6.69 -2.46 -10.01
C SER A 243 -6.87 -2.44 -8.49
N TYR A 244 -7.98 -1.89 -7.99
CA TYR A 244 -8.12 -1.57 -6.57
C TYR A 244 -8.16 -2.81 -5.66
N LEU A 245 -8.59 -3.97 -6.17
CA LEU A 245 -8.59 -5.23 -5.43
C LEU A 245 -7.19 -5.84 -5.45
N PHE A 246 -6.53 -5.88 -6.60
CA PHE A 246 -5.13 -6.31 -6.73
C PHE A 246 -4.22 -5.50 -5.80
N ASP A 247 -4.43 -4.19 -5.73
CA ASP A 247 -3.69 -3.29 -4.84
C ASP A 247 -3.81 -3.75 -3.37
N GLN A 248 -4.96 -4.27 -2.91
CA GLN A 248 -5.10 -4.79 -1.52
C GLN A 248 -4.20 -5.99 -1.25
N PHE A 249 -4.10 -6.92 -2.20
CA PHE A 249 -3.21 -8.08 -2.08
C PHE A 249 -1.75 -7.65 -2.10
N MET A 250 -1.40 -6.69 -2.97
CA MET A 250 -0.04 -6.14 -3.02
C MET A 250 0.35 -5.45 -1.71
N SER A 251 -0.55 -4.70 -1.07
CA SER A 251 -0.27 -4.11 0.24
C SER A 251 0.11 -5.17 1.28
N GLU A 252 -0.61 -6.29 1.33
CA GLU A 252 -0.29 -7.40 2.25
C GLU A 252 1.06 -8.05 1.93
N VAL A 253 1.38 -8.22 0.63
CA VAL A 253 2.68 -8.73 0.19
C VAL A 253 3.80 -7.78 0.60
N MET A 254 3.63 -6.48 0.38
CA MET A 254 4.63 -5.48 0.77
C MET A 254 4.83 -5.43 2.28
N GLU A 255 3.76 -5.45 3.08
CA GLU A 255 3.86 -5.54 4.54
C GLU A 255 4.59 -6.80 5.00
N TYR A 256 4.34 -7.94 4.34
CA TYR A 256 5.05 -9.17 4.63
C TYR A 256 6.54 -9.06 4.29
N MET A 257 6.88 -8.42 3.16
CA MET A 257 8.25 -8.16 2.73
C MET A 257 9.01 -7.28 3.73
N ASP A 258 8.38 -6.21 4.21
CA ASP A 258 8.99 -5.30 5.18
C ASP A 258 9.26 -5.98 6.52
N ARG A 259 8.35 -6.86 6.96
CA ARG A 259 8.50 -7.65 8.19
C ARG A 259 9.48 -8.81 8.06
N ASN A 260 9.76 -9.28 6.85
CA ASN A 260 10.65 -10.39 6.57
C ASN A 260 11.73 -9.98 5.55
N PRO A 261 12.72 -9.15 5.94
CA PRO A 261 13.83 -8.81 5.07
C PRO A 261 14.57 -10.09 4.61
N GLY A 262 14.40 -10.45 3.33
CA GLY A 262 14.92 -11.70 2.74
C GLY A 262 13.89 -12.82 2.50
N GLY A 263 12.64 -12.66 2.94
CA GLY A 263 11.54 -13.61 2.69
C GLY A 263 11.22 -13.77 1.20
N MET A 264 11.28 -12.69 0.43
CA MET A 264 11.28 -12.73 -1.04
C MET A 264 12.43 -13.54 -1.60
N SER A 265 13.63 -13.51 -1.02
CA SER A 265 14.75 -14.30 -1.57
C SER A 265 14.46 -15.81 -1.51
N ASN A 266 13.64 -16.27 -0.57
CA ASN A 266 13.24 -17.67 -0.47
C ASN A 266 12.02 -17.97 -1.35
N MET A 267 11.01 -17.10 -1.35
CA MET A 267 9.78 -17.27 -2.14
C MET A 267 10.00 -17.04 -3.65
N PHE A 268 10.84 -16.08 -4.06
CA PHE A 268 11.27 -15.90 -5.46
C PHE A 268 12.28 -16.96 -5.90
N LYS A 269 13.13 -17.50 -5.00
CA LYS A 269 13.97 -18.66 -5.35
C LYS A 269 13.12 -19.89 -5.64
N GLU A 270 12.00 -20.09 -4.95
CA GLU A 270 11.10 -21.22 -5.23
C GLU A 270 10.24 -21.01 -6.49
N LEU A 271 9.81 -19.77 -6.79
CA LEU A 271 8.86 -19.49 -7.88
C LEU A 271 9.49 -18.97 -9.19
N PHE A 272 10.68 -18.36 -9.15
CA PHE A 272 11.24 -17.57 -10.26
C PHE A 272 12.75 -17.84 -10.49
N GLU A 273 13.21 -19.09 -10.42
CA GLU A 273 14.62 -19.54 -10.51
C GLU A 273 15.49 -19.00 -11.69
N ASN A 274 14.94 -18.18 -12.61
CA ASN A 274 15.67 -17.65 -13.77
C ASN A 274 15.78 -16.12 -13.86
N VAL A 275 15.44 -15.35 -12.82
CA VAL A 275 15.59 -13.88 -12.85
C VAL A 275 16.95 -13.45 -12.25
N PRO A 276 17.78 -12.65 -12.96
CA PRO A 276 19.06 -12.16 -12.43
C PRO A 276 18.87 -11.33 -11.15
N THR A 277 19.63 -11.63 -10.10
CA THR A 277 19.61 -10.90 -8.83
C THR A 277 20.85 -10.04 -8.63
N TYR A 278 20.66 -8.87 -8.03
CA TYR A 278 21.71 -7.90 -7.73
C TYR A 278 21.73 -7.58 -6.25
N ASN A 279 22.93 -7.53 -5.66
CA ASN A 279 23.12 -6.93 -4.35
C ASN A 279 23.32 -5.43 -4.50
N VAL A 280 22.65 -4.69 -3.63
CA VAL A 280 22.60 -3.22 -3.67
C VAL A 280 23.03 -2.68 -2.31
N SER A 281 23.97 -1.74 -2.29
CA SER A 281 24.41 -1.02 -1.09
C SER A 281 24.13 0.48 -1.21
N THR A 282 23.75 1.11 -0.09
CA THR A 282 23.43 2.54 -0.01
C THR A 282 24.36 3.29 0.96
N ASP A 283 24.67 4.56 0.66
CA ASP A 283 25.46 5.44 1.56
C ASP A 283 24.63 6.09 2.67
N GLU A 284 25.31 6.93 3.48
CA GLU A 284 24.74 7.71 4.60
C GLU A 284 23.65 8.73 4.18
N PHE A 285 23.45 8.93 2.88
CA PHE A 285 22.40 9.79 2.30
C PHE A 285 21.40 8.99 1.46
N GLY A 286 21.39 7.66 1.58
CA GLY A 286 20.47 6.77 0.87
C GLY A 286 20.76 6.58 -0.62
N ARG A 287 21.96 6.96 -1.10
CA ARG A 287 22.34 6.82 -2.52
C ARG A 287 22.90 5.43 -2.79
N LEU A 288 22.49 4.84 -3.91
CA LEU A 288 23.03 3.58 -4.44
C LEU A 288 24.53 3.75 -4.73
N THR A 289 25.38 3.04 -3.99
CA THR A 289 26.84 3.11 -4.14
C THR A 289 27.39 1.96 -4.96
N GLU A 290 26.77 0.79 -4.90
CA GLU A 290 27.21 -0.38 -5.65
C GLU A 290 26.03 -1.28 -6.01
N VAL A 291 26.05 -1.81 -7.24
CA VAL A 291 25.13 -2.84 -7.72
C VAL A 291 25.97 -3.99 -8.25
N ARG A 292 26.10 -5.06 -7.45
CA ARG A 292 26.88 -6.24 -7.85
C ARG A 292 25.97 -7.36 -8.32
N PRO A 293 26.12 -7.87 -9.56
CA PRO A 293 25.43 -9.08 -9.99
C PRO A 293 25.95 -10.28 -9.20
N THR A 294 25.05 -11.06 -8.61
CA THR A 294 25.40 -12.28 -7.87
C THR A 294 25.17 -13.49 -8.75
N LYS A 295 26.23 -14.26 -9.05
CA LYS A 295 26.08 -15.59 -9.67
C LYS A 295 25.49 -16.55 -8.63
N PRO A 296 24.46 -17.35 -8.98
CA PRO A 296 23.92 -18.35 -8.07
C PRO A 296 24.99 -19.41 -7.77
N ALA A 297 25.31 -19.59 -6.48
CA ALA A 297 26.18 -20.66 -6.01
C ALA A 297 25.37 -21.97 -5.95
N LEU A 298 25.35 -22.71 -7.06
CA LEU A 298 24.76 -24.04 -7.12
C LEU A 298 25.67 -25.04 -6.39
N LYS A 299 25.14 -25.78 -5.40
CA LYS A 299 25.63 -27.11 -5.05
C LYS A 299 24.62 -28.13 -5.58
N LEU A 300 25.06 -29.00 -6.47
CA LEU A 300 24.32 -30.19 -6.87
C LEU A 300 24.13 -31.07 -5.63
N VAL A 301 22.90 -31.16 -5.13
CA VAL A 301 22.52 -32.25 -4.21
C VAL A 301 22.18 -33.44 -5.10
N SER A 302 23.17 -34.30 -5.35
CA SER A 302 22.91 -35.60 -5.97
C SER A 302 22.12 -36.45 -4.99
N ASN A 303 20.81 -36.59 -5.21
CA ASN A 303 20.03 -37.67 -4.60
C ASN A 303 20.42 -39.00 -5.26
N LYS A 304 21.58 -39.54 -4.86
CA LYS A 304 21.78 -40.99 -4.90
C LYS A 304 21.26 -41.54 -3.59
N ARG A 305 20.12 -42.23 -3.67
CA ARG A 305 19.79 -43.28 -2.70
C ARG A 305 20.88 -44.36 -2.84
N GLU A 306 21.90 -44.29 -1.99
CA GLU A 306 22.76 -45.45 -1.74
C GLU A 306 22.10 -46.26 -0.64
N GLY A 307 21.47 -47.34 -1.08
CA GLY A 307 20.81 -48.33 -0.25
C GLY A 307 20.12 -49.34 -1.17
N GLU A 308 20.91 -50.17 -1.86
CA GLU A 308 20.74 -51.63 -1.81
C GLU A 308 21.70 -52.40 -2.75
N LYS A 309 22.38 -53.38 -2.13
CA LYS A 309 23.00 -54.63 -2.65
C LYS A 309 24.38 -54.46 -3.29
N SER A 310 25.45 -55.08 -2.78
CA SER A 310 25.58 -56.39 -2.11
C SER A 310 26.59 -56.37 -0.97
#